data_AF-U6KZ96-F1
#
_entry.id   AF-U6KZ96-F1
#
_cell.length_a   1.000
_cell.length_b   1.000
_cell.length_c   1.000
_cell.angle_alpha   90.00
_cell.angle_beta   90.00
_cell.angle_gamma   90.00
#
_symmetry.space_group_name_H-M   'P 1'
#
loop_
_entity.id
_entity.type
_entity.pdbx_description
1 polymer ?
#
loop_
_entity_poly.entity_id
_entity_poly.type
_entity_poly.pdbx_seq_one_letter_code
_entity_poly.pdbx_strand_id
1 'polypeptide(L)'
;MVWTDWWPHDRVPEPASLNPYRVYCEQGKVYWWCSCGKCKTQPWCDLKNQAANGCKPLMYIPKLSGCKLLSASKFSEAPPFSVGSHLWVKAQLNTPRACAAAFAFAFSAGVFATYLMHG
;
A
#
# COMPACT_ATOMS: atom_id res chain seq x y z
N MET A 1 2.13 12.61 -7.67
CA MET A 1 0.80 12.58 -8.28
C MET A 1 0.44 11.13 -8.49
N VAL A 2 -0.68 10.67 -7.94
CA VAL A 2 -1.16 9.30 -8.16
C VAL A 2 -2.05 9.39 -9.40
N TRP A 3 -2.11 8.33 -10.22
CA TRP A 3 -2.91 8.33 -11.44
C TRP A 3 -4.39 8.74 -11.19
N THR A 4 -4.88 8.51 -9.98
CA THR A 4 -6.24 8.86 -9.54
C THR A 4 -6.56 10.35 -9.57
N ASP A 5 -5.56 11.24 -9.56
CA ASP A 5 -5.80 12.69 -9.64
C ASP A 5 -6.12 13.15 -11.06
N TRP A 6 -5.86 12.31 -12.08
CA TRP A 6 -5.89 12.69 -13.49
C TRP A 6 -7.18 12.23 -14.20
N TRP A 7 -7.81 11.15 -13.71
CA TRP A 7 -8.99 10.57 -14.34
C TRP A 7 -10.19 10.51 -13.36
N PRO A 8 -11.13 11.48 -13.43
CA PRO A 8 -12.25 11.59 -12.48
C PRO A 8 -13.20 10.39 -12.48
N HIS A 9 -13.22 9.62 -13.56
CA HIS A 9 -14.13 8.48 -13.74
C HIS A 9 -13.54 7.13 -13.34
N ASP A 10 -12.24 7.08 -13.02
CA ASP A 10 -11.63 5.84 -12.56
C ASP A 10 -12.03 5.54 -11.11
N ARG A 11 -12.19 4.24 -10.80
CA ARG A 11 -12.48 3.82 -9.42
C ARG A 11 -11.27 4.06 -8.54
N VAL A 12 -11.35 5.11 -7.72
CA VAL A 12 -10.37 5.40 -6.67
C VAL A 12 -10.63 4.48 -5.47
N PRO A 13 -9.67 3.65 -5.05
CA PRO A 13 -9.80 2.90 -3.81
C PRO A 13 -9.75 3.87 -2.62
N GLU A 14 -10.60 3.64 -1.62
CA GLU A 14 -10.65 4.43 -0.39
C GLU A 14 -10.09 3.55 0.76
N PRO A 15 -8.76 3.53 0.96
CA PRO A 15 -8.15 2.67 1.96
C PRO A 15 -8.46 3.14 3.38
N ALA A 16 -8.91 2.22 4.23
CA ALA A 16 -9.11 2.48 5.67
C ALA A 16 -7.79 2.77 6.42
N SER A 17 -6.67 2.25 5.92
CA SER A 17 -5.32 2.48 6.46
C SER A 17 -4.28 2.38 5.36
N LEU A 18 -3.17 3.11 5.52
CA LEU A 18 -2.02 3.05 4.61
C LEU A 18 -0.98 2.03 5.04
N ASN A 19 -1.00 1.58 6.30
CA ASN A 19 -0.02 0.62 6.80
C ASN A 19 -0.40 -0.79 6.38
N PRO A 20 0.55 -1.60 5.87
CA PRO A 20 0.26 -2.96 5.43
C PRO A 20 -0.30 -3.81 6.57
N TYR A 21 -1.22 -4.71 6.23
CA TYR A 21 -1.79 -5.66 7.18
C TYR A 21 -0.88 -6.88 7.27
N ARG A 22 -0.38 -7.17 8.48
CA ARG A 22 0.33 -8.41 8.78
C ARG A 22 -0.70 -9.46 9.19
N VAL A 23 -0.92 -10.45 8.33
CA VAL A 23 -1.88 -11.53 8.57
C VAL A 23 -1.22 -12.88 8.41
N TYR A 24 -1.59 -13.85 9.26
CA TYR A 24 -1.19 -15.23 9.08
C TYR A 24 -2.12 -15.89 8.06
N CYS A 25 -1.55 -16.49 7.02
CA CYS A 25 -2.30 -17.21 6.00
C CYS A 25 -1.90 -18.69 6.00
N GLU A 26 -2.89 -19.57 5.91
CA GLU A 26 -2.70 -21.02 5.81
C GLU A 26 -2.50 -21.44 4.35
N GLN A 27 -1.59 -22.39 4.11
CA GLN A 27 -1.36 -22.97 2.79
C GLN A 27 -2.62 -23.60 2.22
N GLY A 28 -2.88 -23.37 0.93
CA GLY A 28 -4.00 -23.96 0.20
C GLY A 28 -5.39 -23.38 0.53
N LYS A 29 -5.50 -22.51 1.55
CA LYS A 29 -6.76 -21.85 1.89
C LYS A 29 -7.06 -20.70 0.94
N VAL A 30 -8.31 -20.60 0.52
CA VAL A 30 -8.76 -19.53 -0.38
C VAL A 30 -9.08 -18.29 0.45
N TYR A 31 -8.39 -17.20 0.14
CA TYR A 31 -8.64 -15.89 0.72
C TYR A 31 -9.11 -14.90 -0.34
N TRP A 32 -10.00 -14.00 0.03
CA TRP A 32 -10.51 -12.94 -0.85
C TRP A 32 -10.03 -11.59 -0.34
N TRP A 33 -9.06 -11.00 -1.03
CA TRP A 33 -8.51 -9.70 -0.67
C TRP A 33 -9.40 -8.57 -1.18
N CYS A 34 -9.64 -7.58 -0.33
CA CYS A 34 -10.42 -6.39 -0.67
C CYS A 34 -9.59 -5.42 -1.53
N SER A 35 -10.06 -5.11 -2.74
CA SER A 35 -9.43 -4.16 -3.67
C SER A 35 -9.90 -2.70 -3.51
N CYS A 36 -11.11 -2.48 -3.00
CA CYS A 36 -11.75 -1.16 -2.92
C CYS A 36 -11.43 -0.37 -1.65
N GLY A 37 -10.95 -1.03 -0.58
CA GLY A 37 -10.66 -0.41 0.72
C GLY A 37 -11.86 -0.19 1.65
N LYS A 38 -13.10 -0.31 1.14
CA LYS A 38 -14.36 -0.02 1.87
C LYS A 38 -14.89 -1.15 2.77
N CYS A 39 -14.35 -2.37 2.66
CA CYS A 39 -14.78 -3.49 3.52
C CYS A 39 -14.41 -3.25 4.99
N LYS A 40 -15.25 -3.71 5.92
CA LYS A 40 -15.01 -3.56 7.36
C LYS A 40 -13.99 -4.59 7.86
N THR A 41 -13.94 -5.77 7.25
CA THR A 41 -13.03 -6.86 7.62
C THR A 41 -11.67 -6.81 6.91
N GLN A 42 -11.09 -5.60 6.71
CA GLN A 42 -9.78 -5.49 6.06
C GLN A 42 -8.74 -6.40 6.74
N PRO A 43 -7.87 -7.09 5.98
CA PRO A 43 -7.62 -6.98 4.53
C PRO A 43 -8.60 -7.77 3.65
N TRP A 44 -9.55 -8.48 4.23
CA TRP A 44 -10.46 -9.40 3.54
C TRP A 44 -11.72 -8.71 3.02
N CYS A 45 -12.31 -9.30 1.98
CA CYS A 45 -13.54 -8.81 1.38
C CYS A 45 -14.78 -9.37 2.09
N ASP A 46 -15.68 -8.46 2.48
CA ASP A 46 -17.02 -8.80 2.94
C ASP A 46 -17.89 -9.24 1.75
N LEU A 47 -17.93 -10.55 1.45
CA LEU A 47 -18.67 -11.13 0.33
C LEU A 47 -20.13 -10.64 0.24
N LYS A 48 -20.77 -10.39 1.39
CA LYS A 48 -22.17 -9.93 1.48
C LYS A 48 -22.41 -8.52 0.93
N ASN A 49 -21.41 -7.64 0.94
CA ASN A 49 -21.55 -6.22 0.57
C ASN A 49 -20.74 -5.85 -0.69
N GLN A 50 -20.39 -6.83 -1.53
CA GLN A 50 -19.55 -6.62 -2.71
C GLN A 50 -20.17 -5.68 -3.74
N ALA A 51 -21.46 -5.86 -4.02
CA ALA A 51 -22.19 -5.04 -4.99
C ALA A 51 -22.28 -3.58 -4.54
N ALA A 52 -22.62 -3.34 -3.27
CA ALA A 52 -22.74 -2.01 -2.69
C ALA A 52 -21.41 -1.23 -2.71
N ASN A 53 -20.29 -1.94 -2.47
CA ASN A 53 -18.98 -1.31 -2.39
C ASN A 53 -18.24 -1.27 -3.75
N GLY A 54 -18.83 -1.82 -4.81
CA GLY A 54 -18.19 -1.92 -6.13
C GLY A 54 -16.85 -2.67 -6.10
N CYS A 55 -16.67 -3.62 -5.19
CA CYS A 55 -15.40 -4.33 -5.02
C CYS A 55 -15.37 -5.60 -5.88
N LYS A 56 -14.39 -5.71 -6.77
CA LYS A 56 -14.04 -7.01 -7.39
C LYS A 56 -12.87 -7.59 -6.58
N PRO A 57 -13.12 -8.50 -5.61
CA PRO A 57 -12.07 -9.01 -4.75
C PRO A 57 -11.07 -9.83 -5.55
N LEU A 58 -9.82 -9.86 -5.08
CA LEU A 58 -8.77 -10.66 -5.68
C LEU A 58 -8.63 -11.97 -4.90
N MET A 59 -8.72 -13.09 -5.61
CA MET A 59 -8.52 -14.41 -5.03
C MET A 59 -7.03 -14.62 -4.74
N TYR A 60 -6.72 -15.08 -3.53
CA TYR A 60 -5.37 -15.38 -3.09
C TYR A 60 -5.31 -16.75 -2.43
N ILE A 61 -4.44 -17.62 -2.95
CA ILE A 61 -4.19 -18.96 -2.41
C ILE A 61 -2.71 -19.01 -2.01
N PRO A 62 -2.39 -19.05 -0.71
CA PRO A 62 -1.01 -19.10 -0.24
C PRO A 62 -0.36 -20.44 -0.59
N LYS A 63 0.84 -20.38 -1.19
CA LYS A 63 1.67 -21.58 -1.41
C LYS A 63 2.33 -22.11 -0.15
N LEU A 64 2.57 -21.23 0.83
CA LEU A 64 3.24 -21.54 2.10
C LEU A 64 2.50 -20.86 3.24
N SER A 65 2.28 -21.61 4.32
CA SER A 65 1.73 -21.08 5.57
C SER A 65 2.69 -20.08 6.19
N GLY A 66 2.17 -18.95 6.67
CA GLY A 66 2.98 -17.97 7.38
C GLY A 66 2.41 -16.56 7.37
N CYS A 67 3.13 -15.65 8.03
CA CYS A 67 2.82 -14.23 8.04
C CYS A 67 3.05 -13.62 6.65
N LYS A 68 2.01 -13.01 6.09
CA LYS A 68 2.04 -12.26 4.83
C LYS A 68 1.73 -10.79 5.11
N LEU A 69 2.40 -9.92 4.37
CA LEU A 69 2.14 -8.48 4.38
C LEU A 69 1.25 -8.14 3.19
N LEU A 70 -0.02 -7.87 3.48
CA LEU A 70 -1.01 -7.51 2.48
C LEU A 70 -1.16 -5.99 2.39
N SER A 71 -1.42 -5.50 1.18
CA SER A 71 -1.58 -4.07 0.95
C SER A 71 -2.89 -3.55 1.57
N ALA A 72 -2.74 -2.49 2.37
CA ALA A 72 -3.85 -1.74 2.95
C ALA A 72 -4.20 -0.52 2.10
N SER A 73 -3.20 0.15 1.53
CA SER A 73 -3.37 1.36 0.70
C SER A 73 -4.07 1.07 -0.62
N LYS A 74 -4.07 -0.19 -1.09
CA LYS A 74 -4.68 -0.65 -2.36
C LYS A 74 -3.99 -0.14 -3.64
N PHE A 75 -3.05 0.77 -3.53
CA PHE A 75 -2.19 1.26 -4.62
C PHE A 75 -0.95 0.37 -4.86
N SER A 76 -1.04 -0.94 -4.60
CA SER A 76 0.09 -1.84 -4.82
C SER A 76 0.16 -2.25 -6.29
N GLU A 77 1.37 -2.27 -6.86
CA GLU A 77 1.62 -2.77 -8.22
C GLU A 77 1.47 -4.30 -8.31
N ALA A 78 1.71 -5.01 -7.21
CA ALA A 78 1.59 -6.46 -7.10
C ALA A 78 0.53 -6.87 -6.05
N PRO A 79 -0.77 -6.61 -6.29
CA PRO A 79 -1.82 -7.02 -5.37
C PRO A 79 -1.84 -8.57 -5.25
N PRO A 80 -2.06 -9.14 -4.06
CA PRO A 80 -2.52 -8.49 -2.82
C PRO A 80 -1.37 -8.04 -1.89
N PHE A 81 -0.11 -8.20 -2.30
CA PHE A 81 1.05 -7.98 -1.44
C PHE A 81 1.39 -6.49 -1.31
N SER A 82 2.04 -6.13 -0.21
CA SER A 82 2.61 -4.78 -0.03
C SER A 82 4.05 -4.75 -0.57
N VAL A 83 4.28 -4.01 -1.66
CA VAL A 83 5.62 -3.78 -2.25
C VAL A 83 6.20 -2.41 -1.90
N GLY A 84 5.71 -1.77 -0.83
CA GLY A 84 6.18 -0.44 -0.43
C GLY A 84 5.47 0.73 -1.13
N SER A 85 4.59 0.49 -2.10
CA SER A 85 3.79 1.54 -2.77
C SER A 85 3.01 2.43 -1.79
N HIS A 86 2.70 1.92 -0.60
CA HIS A 86 2.08 2.70 0.48
C HIS A 86 2.92 3.88 0.99
N LEU A 87 4.25 3.84 0.84
CA LEU A 87 5.14 4.94 1.20
C LEU A 87 4.96 6.13 0.26
N TRP A 88 4.83 5.87 -1.04
CA TRP A 88 4.54 6.90 -2.05
C TRP A 88 3.21 7.60 -1.78
N VAL A 89 2.18 6.82 -1.43
CA VAL A 89 0.87 7.37 -1.05
C VAL A 89 0.99 8.25 0.18
N LYS A 90 1.72 7.82 1.22
CA LYS A 90 1.97 8.64 2.42
C LYS A 90 2.74 9.92 2.13
N ALA A 91 3.77 9.83 1.28
CA ALA A 91 4.57 10.98 0.88
C ALA A 91 3.70 12.01 0.14
N GLN A 92 2.80 11.54 -0.72
CA GLN A 92 1.89 12.43 -1.45
C GLN A 92 0.80 13.04 -0.55
N LEU A 93 0.28 12.32 0.43
CA LEU A 93 -0.67 12.89 1.40
C LEU A 93 -0.02 13.94 2.31
N ASN A 94 1.30 13.86 2.50
CA ASN A 94 2.08 14.77 3.34
C ASN A 94 3.27 15.37 2.58
N THR A 95 3.02 15.95 1.39
CA THR A 95 4.08 16.50 0.51
C THR A 95 5.06 17.42 1.22
N PRO A 96 4.65 18.39 2.07
CA PRO A 96 5.61 19.28 2.73
C PRO A 96 6.60 18.53 3.64
N ARG A 97 6.13 17.53 4.37
CA ARG A 97 6.98 16.69 5.24
C ARG A 97 7.91 15.82 4.40
N ALA A 98 7.42 15.26 3.30
CA ALA A 98 8.23 14.46 2.39
C ALA A 98 9.36 15.29 1.76
N CYS A 99 9.07 16.51 1.30
CA CYS A 99 10.08 17.43 0.76
C CYS A 99 11.13 17.80 1.81
N ALA A 100 10.71 18.14 3.04
CA ALA A 100 11.63 18.45 4.13
C ALA A 100 12.56 17.27 4.47
N ALA A 101 12.00 16.05 4.53
CA ALA A 101 12.77 14.84 4.78
C ALA A 101 13.76 14.52 3.65
N ALA A 102 13.34 14.67 2.39
CA ALA A 102 14.22 14.46 1.23
C ALA A 102 15.38 15.46 1.20
N PHE A 103 15.11 16.73 1.49
CA PHE A 103 16.14 17.76 1.58
C PHE A 103 17.15 17.45 2.69
N ALA A 104 16.67 17.11 3.89
CA ALA A 104 17.54 16.76 5.01
C ALA A 104 18.43 15.56 4.68
N PHE A 105 17.87 14.51 4.08
CA PHE A 105 18.64 13.33 3.66
C PHE A 105 19.71 13.69 2.63
N ALA A 106 19.36 14.43 1.58
CA ALA A 106 20.30 14.83 0.54
C ALA A 106 21.43 15.71 1.08
N PHE A 107 21.11 16.67 1.96
CA PHE A 107 22.09 17.55 2.59
C PHE A 107 23.05 16.76 3.47
N SER A 108 22.53 15.92 4.38
CA SER A 108 23.36 15.09 5.26
C SER A 108 24.23 14.09 4.49
N ALA A 109 23.68 13.43 3.47
CA ALA A 109 24.43 12.52 2.63
C ALA A 109 25.55 13.24 1.87
N GLY A 110 25.28 14.46 1.36
CA GLY A 110 26.29 15.29 0.70
C GLY A 110 27.42 15.70 1.64
N VAL A 111 27.10 16.20 2.84
CA VAL A 111 28.09 16.57 3.86
C VAL A 111 28.95 15.37 4.25
N PHE A 112 28.31 14.21 4.49
CA PHE A 112 29.01 12.98 4.84
C PHE A 112 29.90 12.45 3.70
N ALA A 113 29.43 12.50 2.46
CA ALA A 113 30.23 12.12 1.30
C ALA A 113 31.46 13.02 1.13
N THR A 114 31.30 14.34 1.28
CA THR A 114 32.43 15.28 1.25
C THR A 114 33.44 14.98 2.37
N TYR A 115 32.96 14.69 3.59
CA TYR A 115 33.81 14.29 4.70
C TYR A 115 34.61 13.02 4.38
N LEU A 116 33.98 11.98 3.82
CA LEU A 116 34.68 10.74 3.47
C LEU A 116 35.72 10.91 2.35
N MET A 117 35.52 11.86 1.44
CA MET A 117 36.39 12.06 0.28
C MET A 117 37.55 13.03 0.57
N HIS A 118 37.45 13.87 1.60
CA HIS A 118 38.44 14.90 1.95
C HIS A 118 39.07 14.72 3.35
N GLY A 119 38.58 13.75 4.13
CA GLY A 119 39.06 13.43 5.47
C GLY A 119 40.09 12.31 5.51
#